data_AF-A0A5J5UDQ4-F1
#
_entry.id   AF-A0A5J5UDQ4-F1
#
_cell.length_a   1.000
_cell.length_b   1.000
_cell.length_c   1.000
_cell.angle_alpha   90.00
_cell.angle_beta   90.00
_cell.angle_gamma   90.00
#
_symmetry.space_group_name_H-M   'P 1'
#
loop_
_entity.id
_entity.type
_entity.pdbx_description
1 polymer ?
#
loop_
_entity_poly.entity_id
_entity_poly.type
_entity_poly.pdbx_seq_one_letter_code
_entity_poly.pdbx_strand_id
1 'polypeptide(L)'
;MVEYLMQRSETFVAESVVLDDGLEVQASDHPYDIIAYLIDEFATTKRNLFSRVSEWLLSDKREDKIDDFSQEIEINGFWSIDKREAIVQTLLKNVDLKNEFHCDMKFYSADELAQHVPTCKYRSMTCQNEGCYAKYSISQMENHDSVCPYKMIPCEQKCSASVMRRDMDRHCITVCPLKLVNCPFYSVGCKSAIPQCKIEEHRSSDFHSHLLYILQGIHKEASVEVLRKRVEQLLQELLERRVARDNAKATP
;
A
#
# COMPACT_ATOMS: atom_id res chain seq x y z
N MET A 1 6.15 28.42 16.47
CA MET A 1 5.36 27.60 15.52
C MET A 1 3.91 27.55 15.97
N VAL A 2 3.62 26.97 17.14
CA VAL A 2 2.24 26.84 17.65
C VAL A 2 1.50 28.17 17.69
N GLU A 3 2.09 29.20 18.32
CA GLU A 3 1.48 30.55 18.37
C GLU A 3 1.19 31.13 16.98
N TYR A 4 2.14 30.96 16.04
CA TYR A 4 1.96 31.38 14.65
C TYR A 4 0.77 30.65 14.01
N LEU A 5 0.71 29.32 14.13
CA LEU A 5 -0.36 28.52 13.54
C LEU A 5 -1.71 28.85 14.15
N MET A 6 -1.78 29.06 15.47
CA MET A 6 -3.01 29.48 16.15
C MET A 6 -3.49 30.82 15.63
N GLN A 7 -2.65 31.85 15.71
CA GLN A 7 -2.99 33.19 15.22
C GLN A 7 -3.40 33.17 13.75
N ARG A 8 -2.64 32.47 12.91
CA ARG A 8 -2.89 32.43 11.47
C ARG A 8 -4.18 31.70 11.14
N SER A 9 -4.47 30.58 11.80
CA SER A 9 -5.74 29.85 11.65
C SER A 9 -6.95 30.65 12.11
N GLU A 10 -6.83 31.45 13.19
CA GLU A 10 -7.90 32.34 13.65
C GLU A 10 -8.18 33.47 12.63
N THR A 11 -7.13 34.03 12.04
CA THR A 11 -7.27 35.09 11.03
C THR A 11 -7.66 34.59 9.64
N PHE A 12 -7.50 33.29 9.36
CA PHE A 12 -7.83 32.68 8.06
C PHE A 12 -9.29 32.97 7.67
N VAL A 13 -10.20 32.89 8.65
CA VAL A 13 -11.63 33.18 8.49
C VAL A 13 -11.90 34.61 8.02
N ALA A 14 -11.16 35.59 8.55
CA ALA A 14 -11.35 37.00 8.19
C ALA A 14 -10.85 37.28 6.76
N GLU A 15 -9.83 36.57 6.30
CA GLU A 15 -9.27 36.74 4.95
C GLU A 15 -10.10 36.00 3.90
N SER A 16 -10.61 34.81 4.20
CA SER A 16 -11.44 34.03 3.27
C SER A 16 -12.79 34.68 2.98
N VAL A 17 -13.37 35.41 3.96
CA VAL A 17 -14.64 36.14 3.79
C VAL A 17 -14.45 37.45 2.99
N VAL A 18 -13.25 38.05 3.01
CA VAL A 18 -12.96 39.31 2.31
C VAL A 18 -12.56 39.10 0.84
N LEU A 19 -12.06 37.91 0.48
CA LEU A 19 -11.59 37.59 -0.87
C LEU A 19 -12.68 37.09 -1.84
N ASP A 20 -13.94 36.95 -1.37
CA ASP A 20 -15.08 36.58 -2.22
C ASP A 20 -15.50 37.70 -3.22
N ASP A 21 -14.82 38.85 -3.21
CA ASP A 21 -15.10 40.00 -4.09
C ASP A 21 -14.07 40.19 -5.24
N GLY A 22 -13.38 39.13 -5.70
CA GLY A 22 -12.87 39.13 -7.08
C GLY A 22 -11.49 38.58 -7.44
N LEU A 23 -10.91 37.63 -6.71
CA LEU A 23 -9.77 36.86 -7.23
C LEU A 23 -9.95 35.36 -6.93
N GLU A 24 -10.47 34.62 -7.92
CA GLU A 24 -10.53 33.16 -7.96
C GLU A 24 -9.10 32.56 -7.98
N VAL A 25 -8.46 32.45 -6.82
CA VAL A 25 -7.46 31.41 -6.59
C VAL A 25 -8.22 30.23 -6.02
N GLN A 26 -8.16 29.07 -6.67
CA GLN A 26 -8.71 27.79 -6.18
C GLN A 26 -7.99 27.36 -4.89
N ALA A 27 -8.21 28.07 -3.78
CA ALA A 27 -7.84 27.60 -2.47
C ALA A 27 -8.79 26.44 -2.12
N SER A 28 -8.23 25.31 -1.69
CA SER A 28 -9.03 24.18 -1.24
C SER A 28 -9.81 24.55 0.02
N ASP A 29 -11.11 24.26 0.03
CA ASP A 29 -11.98 24.38 1.21
C ASP A 29 -11.69 23.29 2.27
N HIS A 30 -10.86 22.29 1.96
CA HIS A 30 -10.64 21.16 2.84
C HIS A 30 -9.69 21.54 4.00
N PRO A 31 -10.07 21.33 5.28
CA PRO A 31 -9.27 21.72 6.44
C PRO A 31 -7.82 21.23 6.45
N TYR A 32 -7.58 20.01 5.95
CA TYR A 32 -6.23 19.47 5.83
C TYR A 32 -5.33 20.33 4.93
N ASP A 33 -5.82 20.74 3.75
CA ASP A 33 -5.03 21.50 2.78
C ASP A 33 -4.72 22.89 3.32
N ILE A 34 -5.69 23.51 4.01
CA ILE A 34 -5.52 24.79 4.68
C ILE A 34 -4.44 24.68 5.77
N ILE A 35 -4.55 23.70 6.67
CA ILE A 35 -3.57 23.52 7.76
C ILE A 35 -2.18 23.20 7.20
N ALA A 36 -2.09 22.36 6.17
CA ALA A 36 -0.83 22.04 5.51
C ALA A 36 -0.19 23.30 4.91
N TYR A 37 -0.97 24.13 4.21
CA TYR A 37 -0.51 25.42 3.71
C TYR A 37 0.02 26.33 4.82
N LEU A 38 -0.67 26.44 5.96
CA LEU A 38 -0.22 27.24 7.10
C LEU A 38 1.11 26.74 7.69
N ILE A 39 1.31 25.41 7.72
CA ILE A 39 2.56 24.78 8.17
C ILE A 39 3.69 25.09 7.18
N ASP A 40 3.43 24.98 5.88
CA ASP A 40 4.41 25.27 4.84
C ASP A 40 4.78 26.76 4.82
N GLU A 41 3.79 27.65 4.96
CA GLU A 41 4.00 29.10 5.10
C GLU A 41 4.92 29.37 6.30
N PHE A 42 4.64 28.81 7.48
CA PHE A 42 5.52 28.92 8.64
C PHE A 42 6.94 28.42 8.32
N ALA A 43 7.08 27.25 7.69
CA ALA A 43 8.37 26.66 7.36
C ALA A 43 9.19 27.57 6.43
N THR A 44 8.56 28.21 5.44
CA THR A 44 9.24 29.15 4.53
C THR A 44 9.74 30.40 5.25
N THR A 45 8.97 30.97 6.20
CA THR A 45 9.43 32.12 7.00
C THR A 45 10.71 31.80 7.79
N LYS A 46 10.84 30.56 8.26
CA LYS A 46 12.02 30.10 8.99
C LYS A 46 13.19 29.78 8.06
N ARG A 47 12.93 29.22 6.88
CA ARG A 47 13.97 28.97 5.87
C ARG A 47 14.69 30.25 5.44
N ASN A 48 13.97 31.36 5.31
CA ASN A 48 14.54 32.68 4.99
C ASN A 48 15.41 33.23 6.14
N LEU A 49 15.06 32.92 7.40
CA LEU A 49 15.83 33.25 8.60
C LEU A 49 17.12 32.40 8.75
N PHE A 50 17.07 31.12 8.37
CA PHE A 50 18.19 30.17 8.48
C PHE A 50 19.14 30.15 7.28
N SER A 51 18.87 30.95 6.23
CA SER A 51 19.78 31.19 5.11
C SER A 51 21.18 31.70 5.54
N ARG A 52 21.33 32.14 6.80
CA ARG A 52 22.59 32.56 7.44
C ARG A 52 23.38 31.41 8.08
N VAL A 53 22.86 30.17 8.08
CA VAL A 53 23.53 28.96 8.59
C VAL A 53 23.92 28.06 7.40
N SER A 54 24.64 28.65 6.45
CA SER A 54 25.00 28.03 5.17
C SER A 54 25.96 26.84 5.30
N GLU A 55 26.63 26.68 6.44
CA GLU A 55 27.60 25.59 6.68
C GLU A 55 26.93 24.26 7.10
N TRP A 56 25.66 24.30 7.56
CA TRP A 56 24.90 23.10 7.93
C TRP A 56 24.27 22.40 6.71
N LEU A 57 24.08 23.11 5.60
CA LEU A 57 23.27 22.67 4.46
C LEU A 57 24.03 21.83 3.41
N LEU A 58 25.35 21.70 3.52
CA LEU A 58 26.22 21.08 2.49
C LEU A 58 26.82 19.72 2.91
N SER A 59 26.37 19.14 4.02
CA SER A 59 26.97 17.92 4.58
C SER A 59 26.15 16.68 4.20
N ASP A 60 26.81 15.63 3.70
CA ASP A 60 26.23 14.30 3.42
C ASP A 60 25.51 13.66 4.63
N LYS A 61 25.78 14.14 5.85
CA LYS A 61 25.15 13.71 7.12
C LYS A 61 23.92 14.52 7.53
N ARG A 62 23.27 15.22 6.59
CA ARG A 62 22.13 16.09 6.90
C ARG A 62 20.93 15.30 7.38
N GLU A 63 20.63 14.18 6.71
CA GLU A 63 19.49 13.32 7.06
C GLU A 63 19.68 12.73 8.46
N ASP A 64 20.86 12.18 8.76
CA ASP A 64 21.21 11.67 10.09
C ASP A 64 21.00 12.72 11.21
N LYS A 65 21.43 13.97 10.99
CA LYS A 65 21.25 15.04 11.98
C LYS A 65 19.79 15.46 12.15
N ILE A 66 18.98 15.36 11.09
CA ILE A 66 17.54 15.63 11.18
C ILE A 66 16.87 14.52 11.99
N ASP A 67 17.28 13.27 11.78
CA ASP A 67 16.77 12.12 12.53
C ASP A 67 17.16 12.19 14.00
N ASP A 68 18.44 12.49 14.31
CA ASP A 68 18.94 12.69 15.68
C ASP A 68 18.14 13.79 16.40
N PHE A 69 17.95 14.95 15.74
CA PHE A 69 17.19 16.06 16.31
C PHE A 69 15.71 15.71 16.50
N SER A 70 15.12 14.96 15.57
CA SER A 70 13.73 14.49 15.67
C SER A 70 13.58 13.54 16.85
N GLN A 71 14.54 12.64 17.04
CA GLN A 71 14.57 11.70 18.16
C GLN A 71 14.77 12.42 19.50
N GLU A 72 15.65 13.41 19.57
CA GLU A 72 15.82 14.24 20.77
C GLU A 72 14.54 15.01 21.14
N ILE A 73 13.82 15.54 20.16
CA ILE A 73 12.52 16.21 20.38
C ILE A 73 11.49 15.24 20.98
N GLU A 74 11.48 14.00 20.50
CA GLU A 74 10.60 12.94 21.00
C GLU A 74 10.97 12.54 22.43
N ILE A 75 12.24 12.29 22.72
CA ILE A 75 12.75 11.91 24.06
C ILE A 75 12.43 12.99 25.09
N ASN A 76 12.60 14.26 24.73
CA ASN A 76 12.39 15.38 25.64
C ASN A 76 10.90 15.71 25.85
N GLY A 77 9.96 15.00 25.19
CA GLY A 77 8.53 15.24 25.32
C GLY A 77 8.10 16.66 24.87
N PHE A 78 8.97 17.35 24.12
CA PHE A 78 8.73 18.69 23.62
C PHE A 78 7.51 18.69 22.69
N TRP A 79 7.39 17.63 21.87
CA TRP A 79 6.36 17.46 20.86
C TRP A 79 5.63 16.13 21.02
N SER A 80 5.02 15.88 22.19
CA SER A 80 4.27 14.64 22.46
C SER A 80 3.02 14.51 21.58
N ILE A 81 2.55 13.27 21.37
CA ILE A 81 1.35 12.99 20.56
C ILE A 81 0.13 13.76 21.09
N ASP A 82 -0.10 13.75 22.40
CA ASP A 82 -1.26 14.44 23.00
C ASP A 82 -1.23 15.96 22.74
N LYS A 83 -0.04 16.57 22.79
CA LYS A 83 0.13 17.99 22.46
C LYS A 83 -0.16 18.25 20.99
N ARG A 84 0.35 17.40 20.09
CA ARG A 84 0.08 17.50 18.64
C ARG A 84 -1.40 17.38 18.36
N GLU A 85 -2.08 16.41 18.97
CA GLU A 85 -3.52 16.19 18.83
C GLU A 85 -4.31 17.41 19.32
N ALA A 86 -3.99 17.95 20.49
CA ALA A 86 -4.66 19.14 21.01
C ALA A 86 -4.51 20.35 20.07
N ILE A 87 -3.32 20.57 19.52
CA ILE A 87 -3.06 21.66 18.56
C ILE A 87 -3.89 21.45 17.29
N VAL A 88 -3.83 20.25 16.70
CA VAL A 88 -4.56 19.94 15.45
C VAL A 88 -6.07 20.08 15.65
N GLN A 89 -6.62 19.68 16.81
CA GLN A 89 -8.04 19.85 17.12
C GLN A 89 -8.45 21.32 17.16
N THR A 90 -7.61 22.21 17.72
CA THR A 90 -7.89 23.65 17.70
C THR A 90 -7.78 24.23 16.29
N LEU A 91 -6.72 23.88 15.54
CA LEU A 91 -6.57 24.35 14.16
C LEU A 91 -7.74 23.91 13.28
N LEU A 92 -8.19 22.67 13.41
CA LEU A 92 -9.34 22.12 12.69
C LEU A 92 -10.62 22.92 12.96
N LYS A 93 -10.90 23.24 14.22
CA LYS A 93 -12.05 24.07 14.60
C LYS A 93 -12.00 25.47 14.01
N ASN A 94 -10.81 26.04 13.87
CA ASN A 94 -10.63 27.38 13.33
C ASN A 94 -10.85 27.44 11.81
N VAL A 95 -10.56 26.36 11.08
CA VAL A 95 -10.60 26.35 9.60
C VAL A 95 -11.80 25.60 9.01
N ASP A 96 -12.45 24.70 9.75
CA ASP A 96 -13.61 23.93 9.27
C ASP A 96 -14.92 24.73 9.42
N LEU A 97 -15.09 25.74 8.59
CA LEU A 97 -16.20 26.70 8.63
C LEU A 97 -17.59 26.07 8.51
N LYS A 98 -17.70 24.95 7.78
CA LYS A 98 -18.96 24.25 7.52
C LYS A 98 -19.25 23.17 8.58
N ASN A 99 -18.37 23.00 9.57
CA ASN A 99 -18.45 21.95 10.59
C ASN A 99 -18.56 20.54 9.98
N GLU A 100 -17.90 20.31 8.85
CA GLU A 100 -17.96 19.06 8.09
C GLU A 100 -17.02 17.99 8.65
N PHE A 101 -15.99 18.42 9.39
CA PHE A 101 -14.89 17.59 9.90
C PHE A 101 -14.75 17.64 11.43
N HIS A 102 -15.47 18.52 12.13
CA HIS A 102 -15.50 18.56 13.59
C HIS A 102 -16.92 18.72 14.17
N CYS A 103 -17.03 18.48 15.49
CA CYS A 103 -18.26 18.70 16.24
C CYS A 103 -18.28 20.11 16.83
N ASP A 104 -19.29 20.92 16.50
CA ASP A 104 -19.52 22.28 17.03
C ASP A 104 -20.56 22.31 18.17
N MET A 105 -20.94 21.15 18.71
CA MET A 105 -21.82 21.10 19.88
C MET A 105 -21.10 21.68 21.10
N LYS A 106 -21.81 22.54 21.84
CA LYS A 106 -21.33 23.16 23.08
C LYS A 106 -21.97 22.48 24.28
N PHE A 107 -21.18 22.26 25.32
CA PHE A 107 -21.59 21.61 26.56
C PHE A 107 -21.23 22.51 27.74
N TYR A 108 -22.14 22.63 28.71
CA TYR A 108 -21.96 23.49 29.89
C TYR A 108 -21.67 22.69 31.15
N SER A 109 -21.64 21.36 31.05
CA SER A 109 -21.20 20.45 32.11
C SER A 109 -20.41 19.26 31.55
N ALA A 110 -19.59 18.64 32.40
CA ALA A 110 -18.87 17.42 32.06
C ALA A 110 -19.82 16.24 31.77
N ASP A 111 -20.97 16.20 32.46
CA ASP A 111 -21.99 15.16 32.28
C ASP A 111 -22.65 15.24 30.90
N GLU A 112 -23.01 16.44 30.44
CA GLU A 112 -23.54 16.66 29.09
C GLU A 112 -22.55 16.21 28.01
N LEU A 113 -21.27 16.54 28.17
CA LEU A 113 -20.22 16.11 27.24
C LEU A 113 -20.06 14.58 27.25
N ALA A 114 -20.03 13.96 28.44
CA ALA A 114 -19.90 12.51 28.60
C ALA A 114 -21.07 11.75 27.96
N GLN A 115 -22.29 12.31 28.00
CA GLN A 115 -23.45 11.75 27.33
C GLN A 115 -23.40 11.90 25.80
N HIS A 116 -22.78 12.97 25.30
CA HIS A 116 -22.63 13.21 23.87
C HIS A 116 -21.55 12.34 23.21
N VAL A 117 -20.37 12.20 23.83
CA VAL A 117 -19.20 11.53 23.23
C VAL A 117 -19.54 10.18 22.57
N PRO A 118 -20.33 9.27 23.18
CA PRO A 118 -20.68 7.99 22.57
C PRO A 118 -21.49 8.10 21.27
N THR A 119 -22.31 9.14 21.14
CA THR A 119 -23.20 9.37 19.99
C THR A 119 -22.62 10.32 18.95
N CYS A 120 -21.52 11.00 19.27
CA CYS A 120 -20.84 11.90 18.36
C CYS A 120 -20.25 11.15 17.14
N LYS A 121 -20.66 11.57 15.93
CA LYS A 121 -20.12 11.02 14.66
C LYS A 121 -18.66 11.41 14.40
N TYR A 122 -18.18 12.44 15.10
CA TYR A 122 -16.79 12.91 15.02
C TYR A 122 -15.90 12.35 16.13
N ARG A 123 -16.44 11.52 17.04
CA ARG A 123 -15.61 10.92 18.09
C ARG A 123 -14.48 10.12 17.48
N SER A 124 -13.29 10.28 18.03
CA SER A 124 -12.10 9.55 17.60
C SER A 124 -12.22 8.07 17.98
N MET A 125 -11.77 7.20 17.08
CA MET A 125 -11.60 5.78 17.30
C MET A 125 -10.27 5.32 16.69
N THR A 126 -9.69 4.27 17.26
CA THR A 126 -8.51 3.60 16.72
C THR A 126 -8.94 2.45 15.81
N CYS A 127 -8.16 2.22 14.75
CA CYS A 127 -8.29 1.02 13.94
C CYS A 127 -8.19 -0.24 14.81
N GLN A 128 -9.00 -1.25 14.49
CA GLN A 128 -8.98 -2.55 15.19
C GLN A 128 -8.15 -3.60 14.45
N ASN A 129 -7.64 -3.29 13.25
CA ASN A 129 -6.76 -4.20 12.52
C ASN A 129 -5.38 -4.25 13.21
N GLU A 130 -4.89 -5.45 13.47
CA GLU A 130 -3.60 -5.65 14.14
C GLU A 130 -2.46 -4.95 13.39
N GLY A 131 -1.69 -4.14 14.12
CA GLY A 131 -0.57 -3.36 13.58
C GLY A 131 -0.97 -2.01 12.97
N CYS A 132 -2.26 -1.69 12.86
CA CYS A 132 -2.71 -0.36 12.46
C CYS A 132 -2.95 0.54 13.68
N TYR A 133 -2.19 1.64 13.76
CA TYR A 133 -2.32 2.64 14.84
C TYR A 133 -3.08 3.90 14.40
N ALA A 134 -3.77 3.85 13.26
CA ALA A 134 -4.51 4.99 12.75
C ALA A 134 -5.66 5.37 13.70
N LYS A 135 -5.81 6.67 13.94
CA LYS A 135 -6.96 7.28 14.60
C LYS A 135 -7.78 8.05 13.58
N TYR A 136 -9.10 7.92 13.64
CA TYR A 136 -10.04 8.58 12.73
C TYR A 136 -11.38 8.81 13.43
N SER A 137 -12.24 9.67 12.89
CA SER A 137 -13.61 9.79 13.39
C SER A 137 -14.43 8.57 12.99
N ILE A 138 -15.44 8.18 13.77
CA ILE A 138 -16.29 7.06 13.35
C ILE A 138 -16.92 7.26 11.97
N SER A 139 -17.22 8.51 11.57
CA SER A 139 -17.76 8.83 10.25
C SER A 139 -16.81 8.44 9.11
N GLN A 140 -15.50 8.33 9.38
CA GLN A 140 -14.48 7.94 8.42
C GLN A 140 -14.09 6.45 8.52
N MET A 141 -14.79 5.66 9.35
CA MET A 141 -14.47 4.25 9.57
C MET A 141 -14.50 3.45 8.27
N GLU A 142 -15.54 3.59 7.46
CA GLU A 142 -15.66 2.87 6.18
C GLU A 142 -14.58 3.29 5.18
N ASN A 143 -14.29 4.60 5.13
CA ASN A 143 -13.25 5.14 4.27
C ASN A 143 -11.88 4.57 4.65
N HIS A 144 -11.52 4.61 5.93
CA HIS A 144 -10.31 3.99 6.45
C HIS A 144 -10.26 2.49 6.16
N ASP A 145 -11.33 1.75 6.45
CA ASP A 145 -11.40 0.30 6.25
C ASP A 145 -11.17 -0.10 4.79
N SER A 146 -11.64 0.73 3.84
CA SER A 146 -11.45 0.52 2.40
C SER A 146 -9.97 0.62 1.96
N VAL A 147 -9.16 1.42 2.66
CA VAL A 147 -7.74 1.66 2.33
C VAL A 147 -6.76 1.12 3.37
N CYS A 148 -7.23 0.54 4.48
CA CYS A 148 -6.38 0.15 5.58
C CYS A 148 -5.32 -0.88 5.13
N PRO A 149 -4.02 -0.56 5.23
CA PRO A 149 -2.94 -1.42 4.73
C PRO A 149 -2.79 -2.73 5.53
N TYR A 150 -3.24 -2.73 6.77
CA TYR A 150 -3.17 -3.87 7.70
C TYR A 150 -4.41 -4.76 7.65
N LYS A 151 -5.45 -4.35 6.92
CA LYS A 151 -6.66 -5.15 6.78
C LYS A 151 -6.33 -6.46 6.05
N MET A 152 -6.74 -7.57 6.64
CA MET A 152 -6.70 -8.88 6.00
C MET A 152 -7.80 -8.97 4.96
N ILE A 153 -7.42 -9.16 3.70
CA ILE A 153 -8.36 -9.28 2.56
C ILE A 153 -8.07 -10.56 1.78
N PRO A 154 -9.09 -11.17 1.13
CA PRO A 154 -8.89 -12.32 0.26
C PRO A 154 -7.89 -12.01 -0.86
N CYS A 155 -7.07 -12.99 -1.22
CA CYS A 155 -6.15 -12.89 -2.35
C CYS A 155 -6.88 -12.47 -3.64
N GLU A 156 -6.34 -11.48 -4.35
CA GLU A 156 -6.90 -10.99 -5.62
C GLU A 156 -6.86 -12.04 -6.74
N GLN A 157 -5.87 -12.95 -6.69
CA GLN A 157 -5.80 -14.11 -7.57
C GLN A 157 -6.77 -15.23 -7.17
N LYS A 158 -7.58 -15.03 -6.12
CA LYS A 158 -8.59 -15.97 -5.60
C LYS A 158 -8.01 -17.30 -5.13
N CYS A 159 -6.80 -17.28 -4.58
CA CYS A 159 -6.29 -18.42 -3.81
C CYS A 159 -7.00 -18.49 -2.45
N SER A 160 -6.74 -19.53 -1.66
CA SER A 160 -7.38 -19.73 -0.35
C SER A 160 -6.84 -18.82 0.76
N ALA A 161 -5.81 -18.00 0.50
CA ALA A 161 -5.19 -17.16 1.51
C ALA A 161 -5.95 -15.85 1.74
N SER A 162 -5.94 -15.40 2.99
CA SER A 162 -6.21 -14.01 3.37
C SER A 162 -4.87 -13.33 3.63
N VAL A 163 -4.67 -12.14 3.07
CA VAL A 163 -3.38 -11.43 3.05
C VAL A 163 -3.60 -9.99 3.49
N MET A 164 -2.67 -9.43 4.26
CA MET A 164 -2.72 -7.98 4.56
C MET A 164 -2.69 -7.20 3.24
N ARG A 165 -3.53 -6.18 3.10
CA ARG A 165 -3.62 -5.37 1.88
C ARG A 165 -2.25 -4.91 1.38
N ARG A 166 -1.38 -4.42 2.28
CA ARG A 166 -0.02 -3.97 1.94
C ARG A 166 0.90 -5.06 1.38
N ASP A 167 0.60 -6.32 1.69
CA ASP A 167 1.40 -7.49 1.33
C ASP A 167 0.85 -8.23 0.10
N MET A 168 -0.28 -7.77 -0.46
CA MET A 168 -0.99 -8.44 -1.56
C MET A 168 -0.12 -8.61 -2.79
N ASP A 169 0.51 -7.54 -3.27
CA ASP A 169 1.36 -7.57 -4.45
C ASP A 169 2.51 -8.57 -4.27
N ARG A 170 3.21 -8.47 -3.14
CA ARG A 170 4.30 -9.38 -2.80
C ARG A 170 3.81 -10.83 -2.77
N HIS A 171 2.67 -11.11 -2.15
CA HIS A 171 2.07 -12.43 -2.14
C HIS A 171 1.81 -12.95 -3.56
N CYS A 172 1.11 -12.17 -4.39
CA CYS A 172 0.74 -12.51 -5.77
C CYS A 172 1.94 -12.79 -6.67
N ILE A 173 3.10 -12.17 -6.42
CA ILE A 173 4.31 -12.35 -7.23
C ILE A 173 5.35 -13.30 -6.62
N THR A 174 5.20 -13.77 -5.38
CA THR A 174 6.23 -14.63 -4.75
C THR A 174 5.69 -16.00 -4.38
N VAL A 175 4.70 -16.03 -3.48
CA VAL A 175 4.29 -17.24 -2.76
C VAL A 175 2.88 -17.70 -3.12
N CYS A 176 2.11 -16.90 -3.87
CA CYS A 176 0.78 -17.30 -4.27
C CYS A 176 0.81 -18.57 -5.15
N PRO A 177 0.06 -19.64 -4.80
CA PRO A 177 0.01 -20.86 -5.61
C PRO A 177 -0.60 -20.63 -7.00
N LEU A 178 -1.38 -19.55 -7.17
CA LEU A 178 -2.00 -19.16 -8.44
C LEU A 178 -1.17 -18.14 -9.23
N LYS A 179 0.00 -17.75 -8.73
CA LYS A 179 0.95 -16.93 -9.48
C LYS A 179 1.25 -17.59 -10.81
N LEU A 180 1.20 -16.82 -11.89
CA LEU A 180 1.60 -17.28 -13.21
C LEU A 180 3.12 -17.41 -13.29
N VAL A 181 3.58 -18.56 -13.76
CA VAL A 181 4.98 -18.86 -14.06
C VAL A 181 5.09 -19.34 -15.50
N ASN A 182 6.22 -19.05 -16.14
CA ASN A 182 6.50 -19.60 -17.46
C ASN A 182 6.78 -21.10 -17.34
N CYS A 183 6.32 -21.86 -18.33
CA CYS A 183 6.69 -23.27 -18.47
C CYS A 183 8.23 -23.41 -18.48
N PRO A 184 8.82 -24.46 -17.84
CA PRO A 184 10.26 -24.69 -17.90
C PRO A 184 10.80 -24.86 -19.34
N PHE A 185 9.93 -25.25 -20.27
CA PHE A 185 10.23 -25.37 -21.70
C PHE A 185 10.04 -24.06 -22.49
N TYR A 186 9.93 -22.92 -21.80
CA TYR A 186 9.71 -21.61 -22.44
C TYR A 186 10.82 -21.18 -23.39
N SER A 187 12.07 -21.50 -23.03
CA SER A 187 13.25 -21.21 -23.84
C SER A 187 13.29 -22.00 -25.15
N VAL A 188 12.66 -23.18 -25.18
CA VAL A 188 12.66 -24.08 -26.36
C VAL A 188 11.38 -24.01 -27.20
N GLY A 189 10.33 -23.32 -26.73
CA GLY A 189 9.17 -23.01 -27.57
C GLY A 189 7.83 -22.90 -26.84
N CYS A 190 7.69 -23.45 -25.63
CA CYS A 190 6.41 -23.45 -24.92
C CYS A 190 6.11 -22.07 -24.30
N LYS A 191 5.26 -21.26 -24.93
CA LYS A 191 4.94 -19.89 -24.46
C LYS A 191 3.81 -19.81 -23.43
N SER A 192 3.46 -20.93 -22.80
CA SER A 192 2.40 -21.00 -21.80
C SER A 192 2.81 -20.34 -20.48
N ALA A 193 1.96 -19.42 -19.99
CA ALA A 193 1.99 -18.90 -18.63
C ALA A 193 0.96 -19.67 -17.80
N ILE A 194 1.40 -20.34 -16.75
CA ILE A 194 0.61 -21.36 -16.05
C ILE A 194 0.58 -21.02 -14.56
N PRO A 195 -0.56 -21.17 -13.86
CA PRO A 195 -0.58 -21.08 -12.40
C PRO A 195 0.43 -22.06 -11.79
N GLN A 196 1.24 -21.62 -10.84
CA GLN A 196 2.32 -22.43 -10.27
C GLN A 196 1.84 -23.81 -9.79
N CYS A 197 0.66 -23.88 -9.15
CA CYS A 197 0.07 -25.13 -8.68
C CYS A 197 -0.38 -26.10 -9.80
N LYS A 198 -0.45 -25.64 -11.05
CA LYS A 198 -0.88 -26.42 -12.23
C LYS A 198 0.27 -26.85 -13.15
N ILE A 199 1.51 -26.57 -12.76
CA ILE A 199 2.68 -26.82 -13.61
C ILE A 199 2.88 -28.31 -13.93
N GLU A 200 2.65 -29.22 -12.97
CA GLU A 200 2.81 -30.66 -13.18
C GLU A 200 1.71 -31.24 -14.07
N GLU A 201 0.50 -30.70 -13.96
CA GLU A 201 -0.62 -31.05 -14.84
C GLU A 201 -0.29 -30.66 -16.29
N HIS A 202 0.14 -29.41 -16.52
CA HIS A 202 0.59 -28.94 -17.83
C HIS A 202 1.73 -29.77 -18.41
N ARG A 203 2.76 -30.08 -17.60
CA ARG A 203 3.87 -30.94 -18.06
C ARG A 203 3.40 -32.30 -18.55
N SER A 204 2.37 -32.84 -17.92
CA SER A 204 1.82 -34.14 -18.27
C SER A 204 0.95 -34.06 -19.53
N SER A 205 0.09 -33.05 -19.64
CA SER A 205 -0.80 -32.86 -20.80
C SER A 205 -0.05 -32.45 -22.07
N ASP A 206 0.99 -31.64 -21.94
CA ASP A 206 1.72 -31.05 -23.06
C ASP A 206 3.03 -31.78 -23.36
N PHE A 207 3.27 -32.93 -22.75
CA PHE A 207 4.51 -33.70 -22.87
C PHE A 207 4.95 -33.93 -24.32
N HIS A 208 4.00 -34.31 -25.20
CA HIS A 208 4.25 -34.50 -26.63
C HIS A 208 4.76 -33.21 -27.30
N SER A 209 4.10 -32.08 -27.03
CA SER A 209 4.49 -30.77 -27.57
C SER A 209 5.85 -30.32 -27.03
N HIS A 210 6.11 -30.54 -25.74
CA HIS A 210 7.41 -30.25 -25.13
C HIS A 210 8.54 -31.05 -25.79
N LEU A 211 8.33 -32.35 -26.04
CA LEU A 211 9.31 -33.19 -26.74
C LEU A 211 9.55 -32.73 -28.18
N LEU A 212 8.50 -32.30 -28.88
CA LEU A 212 8.62 -31.72 -30.21
C LEU A 212 9.47 -30.43 -30.20
N TYR A 213 9.23 -29.52 -29.27
CA TYR A 213 10.02 -28.28 -29.14
C TYR A 213 11.50 -28.56 -28.87
N ILE A 214 11.81 -29.54 -28.02
CA ILE A 214 13.19 -29.97 -27.77
C ILE A 214 13.84 -30.47 -29.06
N LEU A 215 13.15 -31.36 -29.80
CA LEU A 215 13.67 -31.92 -31.05
C LEU A 215 13.84 -30.85 -32.13
N GLN A 216 12.92 -29.89 -32.25
CA GLN A 216 13.06 -28.75 -33.15
C GLN A 216 14.26 -27.86 -32.81
N GLY A 217 14.54 -27.68 -31.51
CA GLY A 217 15.72 -26.94 -31.05
C GLY A 217 17.05 -27.63 -31.39
N ILE A 218 17.08 -28.97 -31.35
CA ILE A 218 18.27 -29.78 -31.65
C ILE A 218 18.45 -29.97 -33.17
N HIS A 219 17.36 -30.25 -33.89
CA HIS A 219 17.37 -30.62 -35.32
C HIS A 219 16.78 -29.49 -36.18
N LYS A 220 17.44 -28.34 -36.21
CA LYS A 220 16.93 -27.11 -36.85
C LYS A 220 16.61 -27.25 -38.35
N GLU A 221 17.28 -28.17 -39.05
CA GLU A 221 17.12 -28.39 -40.49
C GLU A 221 16.10 -29.48 -40.83
N ALA A 222 15.59 -30.21 -39.83
CA ALA A 222 14.62 -31.28 -40.05
C ALA A 222 13.20 -30.73 -40.19
N SER A 223 12.39 -31.34 -41.06
CA SER A 223 10.98 -30.98 -41.19
C SER A 223 10.18 -31.37 -39.93
N VAL A 224 9.15 -30.58 -39.62
CA VAL A 224 8.32 -30.80 -38.42
C VAL A 224 7.62 -32.15 -38.46
N GLU A 225 7.25 -32.65 -39.64
CA GLU A 225 6.60 -33.94 -39.84
C GLU A 225 7.53 -35.10 -39.48
N VAL A 226 8.82 -35.01 -39.85
CA VAL A 226 9.84 -36.01 -39.47
C VAL A 226 10.02 -36.03 -37.96
N LEU A 227 10.09 -34.85 -37.33
CA LEU A 227 10.24 -34.74 -35.89
C LEU A 227 9.01 -35.24 -35.13
N ARG A 228 7.79 -34.99 -35.62
CA ARG A 228 6.56 -35.54 -35.05
C ARG A 228 6.55 -37.07 -35.05
N LYS A 229 6.90 -37.71 -36.16
CA LYS A 229 7.05 -39.17 -36.22
C LYS A 229 8.08 -39.68 -35.22
N ARG A 230 9.17 -38.94 -35.03
CA ARG A 230 10.20 -39.29 -34.03
C ARG A 230 9.68 -39.18 -32.60
N VAL A 231 8.85 -38.18 -32.29
CA VAL A 231 8.17 -38.05 -30.98
C VAL A 231 7.31 -39.30 -30.72
N GLU A 232 6.46 -39.69 -31.67
CA GLU A 232 5.58 -40.87 -31.53
C GLU A 232 6.38 -42.15 -31.26
N GLN A 233 7.48 -42.37 -31.98
CA GLN A 233 8.38 -43.50 -31.75
C GLN A 233 8.97 -43.50 -30.33
N LEU A 234 9.46 -42.36 -29.86
CA LEU A 234 10.04 -42.24 -28.52
C LEU A 234 8.99 -42.49 -27.42
N LEU A 235 7.76 -42.01 -27.61
CA LEU A 235 6.66 -42.25 -26.68
C LEU A 235 6.31 -43.75 -26.61
N GLN A 236 6.26 -44.42 -27.76
CA GLN A 236 6.01 -45.85 -27.85
C GLN A 236 7.11 -46.65 -27.11
N GLU A 237 8.38 -46.35 -27.36
CA GLU A 237 9.51 -46.99 -26.66
C GLU A 237 9.46 -46.77 -25.14
N LEU A 238 9.06 -45.57 -24.68
CA LEU A 238 8.92 -45.26 -23.26
C LEU A 238 7.78 -46.05 -22.60
N LEU A 239 6.67 -46.24 -23.30
CA LEU A 239 5.54 -47.05 -22.85
C LEU A 239 5.95 -48.51 -22.71
N GLU A 240 6.60 -49.08 -23.72
CA GLU A 240 7.09 -50.46 -23.71
C GLU A 240 8.07 -50.70 -22.55
N ARG A 241 9.01 -49.76 -22.32
CA ARG A 241 9.94 -49.82 -21.18
C ARG A 241 9.25 -49.66 -19.82
N ARG A 242 8.10 -48.97 -19.74
CA ARG A 242 7.32 -48.86 -18.50
C ARG A 242 6.64 -50.19 -18.21
N VAL A 243 5.94 -50.76 -19.19
CA VAL A 243 5.27 -52.07 -19.08
C VAL A 243 6.27 -53.17 -18.69
N ALA A 244 7.44 -53.22 -19.33
CA ALA A 244 8.46 -54.19 -18.99
C ALA A 244 8.95 -54.08 -17.54
N ARG A 245 9.09 -52.86 -17.01
CA ARG A 245 9.48 -52.60 -15.61
C ARG A 245 8.40 -52.98 -14.61
N ASP A 246 7.14 -52.67 -14.92
CA ASP A 246 6.02 -53.00 -14.04
C ASP A 246 5.82 -54.52 -13.97
N ASN A 247 5.98 -55.23 -15.10
CA ASN A 247 5.95 -56.69 -15.15
C ASN A 247 7.09 -57.32 -14.33
N ALA A 248 8.31 -56.77 -14.41
CA ALA A 248 9.46 -57.27 -13.65
C ALA A 248 9.35 -57.03 -12.13
N LYS A 249 8.61 -56.00 -11.69
CA LYS A 249 8.32 -55.76 -10.26
C LYS A 249 7.17 -56.61 -9.72
N ALA A 250 6.31 -57.11 -10.59
CA ALA A 250 5.20 -58.00 -10.24
C ALA A 250 5.60 -59.48 -10.15
N THR A 251 6.87 -59.80 -10.47
CA THR A 251 7.41 -61.16 -10.33
C THR A 251 8.17 -61.26 -8.99
N PRO A 252 7.86 -62.22 -8.09
CA PRO A 252 8.60 -62.46 -6.84
C PRO A 252 10.06 -62.88 -7.08
#